data_AF-A0A1X0QLC5-F1
#
_entry.id   AF-A0A1X0QLC5-F1
#
_cell.length_a   1.000
_cell.length_b   1.000
_cell.length_c   1.000
_cell.angle_alpha   90.00
_cell.angle_beta   90.00
_cell.angle_gamma   90.00
#
_symmetry.space_group_name_H-M   'P 1'
#
loop_
_entity.id
_entity.type
_entity.pdbx_description
1 polymer ?
#
loop_
_entity_poly.entity_id
_entity_poly.type
_entity_poly.pdbx_seq_one_letter_code
_entity_poly.pdbx_strand_id
1 'polypeptide(L)'
;MIQEDNRKVIKNITKKWDTSHLIDLLDKLKFKIDNNKHQHVRSIESIKEEENKQQRRIEQLKSEIEILSTQFENLRSKCKKKQNEKYSLFKFITETEQQIDETNERIQVLENEKKEFDDKISKAIHPTYDAFYLALMKCTGIDFYEENQNEFVRIKNVKRNDIFTFNLDEMELSEAINTIWDHIE
;
A
#
# COMPACT_ATOMS: atom_id res chain seq x y z
N MET A 1 -3.77 -51.23 114.98
CA MET A 1 -2.86 -50.44 114.14
C MET A 1 -3.21 -50.47 112.65
N ILE A 2 -3.51 -51.61 112.03
CA ILE A 2 -3.76 -51.71 110.56
C ILE A 2 -5.00 -50.90 110.08
N GLN A 3 -6.05 -50.79 110.90
CA GLN A 3 -7.28 -50.07 110.51
C GLN A 3 -7.14 -48.54 110.41
N GLU A 4 -6.13 -47.96 111.06
CA GLU A 4 -5.97 -46.51 111.18
C GLU A 4 -5.18 -45.93 110.00
N ASP A 5 -4.20 -46.68 109.49
CA ASP A 5 -3.49 -46.36 108.24
C ASP A 5 -4.39 -46.49 107.02
N ASN A 6 -5.24 -47.52 106.97
CA ASN A 6 -6.21 -47.66 105.87
C ASN A 6 -7.20 -46.50 105.82
N ARG A 7 -7.64 -45.97 106.97
CA ARG A 7 -8.50 -44.77 107.04
C ARG A 7 -7.77 -43.51 106.55
N LYS A 8 -6.50 -43.32 106.87
CA LYS A 8 -5.69 -42.19 106.36
C LYS A 8 -5.49 -42.26 104.86
N VAL A 9 -5.21 -43.46 104.32
CA VAL A 9 -5.05 -43.69 102.88
C VAL A 9 -6.37 -43.42 102.15
N ILE A 10 -7.49 -43.96 102.64
CA ILE A 10 -8.81 -43.71 102.04
C ILE A 10 -9.16 -42.22 102.06
N LYS A 11 -8.94 -41.52 103.17
CA LYS A 11 -9.22 -40.08 103.32
C LYS A 11 -8.32 -39.21 102.43
N ASN A 12 -7.07 -39.62 102.20
CA ASN A 12 -6.17 -38.98 101.25
C ASN A 12 -6.57 -39.24 99.79
N ILE A 13 -7.08 -40.44 99.49
CA ILE A 13 -7.64 -40.77 98.17
C ILE A 13 -8.93 -39.97 97.93
N THR A 14 -9.82 -39.85 98.93
CA THR A 14 -11.06 -39.05 98.81
C THR A 14 -10.77 -37.54 98.73
N LYS A 15 -9.73 -37.03 99.40
CA LYS A 15 -9.25 -35.65 99.19
C LYS A 15 -8.67 -35.40 97.80
N LYS A 16 -8.07 -36.41 97.15
CA LYS A 16 -7.63 -36.31 95.74
C LYS A 16 -8.80 -36.33 94.76
N TRP A 17 -9.92 -36.92 95.19
CA TRP A 17 -11.19 -36.95 94.48
C TRP A 17 -12.18 -35.94 95.09
N ASP A 18 -11.67 -34.79 95.53
CA ASP A 18 -12.51 -33.71 96.01
C ASP A 18 -13.35 -33.22 94.83
N THR A 19 -14.61 -33.59 94.83
CA THR A 19 -15.57 -33.37 93.74
C THR A 19 -15.61 -31.89 93.34
N SER A 20 -15.34 -30.99 94.29
CA SER A 20 -15.21 -29.55 94.06
C SER A 20 -14.08 -29.19 93.08
N HIS A 21 -12.92 -29.82 93.21
CA HIS A 21 -11.77 -29.57 92.32
C HIS A 21 -12.01 -30.10 90.91
N LEU A 22 -12.68 -31.26 90.78
CA LEU A 22 -13.08 -31.80 89.48
C LEU A 22 -14.13 -30.93 88.80
N ILE A 23 -15.08 -30.36 89.55
CA ILE A 23 -16.08 -29.41 89.05
C ILE A 23 -15.39 -28.13 88.53
N ASP A 24 -14.48 -27.54 89.30
CA ASP A 24 -13.72 -26.33 88.87
C ASP A 24 -12.87 -26.59 87.60
N LEU A 25 -12.25 -27.77 87.48
CA LEU A 25 -11.55 -28.18 86.27
C LEU A 25 -12.49 -28.33 85.07
N LEU A 26 -13.67 -28.93 85.27
CA LEU A 26 -14.68 -29.07 84.23
C LEU A 26 -15.23 -27.71 83.78
N ASP A 27 -15.48 -26.78 84.71
CA ASP A 27 -15.95 -25.43 84.40
C ASP A 27 -14.88 -24.62 83.64
N LYS A 28 -13.60 -24.75 84.02
CA LYS A 28 -12.48 -24.14 83.28
C LYS A 28 -12.35 -24.71 81.87
N LEU A 29 -12.51 -26.02 81.71
CA LEU A 29 -12.49 -26.67 80.39
C LEU A 29 -13.68 -26.24 79.55
N LYS A 30 -14.88 -26.18 80.13
CA LYS A 30 -16.10 -25.69 79.47
C LYS A 30 -15.93 -24.25 79.01
N PHE A 31 -15.44 -23.37 79.87
CA PHE A 31 -15.14 -21.98 79.52
C PHE A 31 -14.11 -21.86 78.39
N LYS A 32 -13.04 -22.67 78.41
CA LYS A 32 -12.05 -22.72 77.33
C LYS A 32 -12.66 -23.20 76.01
N ILE A 33 -13.49 -24.24 76.04
CA ILE A 33 -14.17 -24.76 74.86
C ILE A 33 -15.12 -23.70 74.28
N ASP A 34 -15.91 -23.05 75.13
CA ASP A 34 -16.82 -21.99 74.70
C ASP A 34 -16.06 -20.80 74.11
N ASN A 35 -14.97 -20.35 74.74
CA ASN A 35 -14.15 -19.27 74.21
C ASN A 35 -13.50 -19.64 72.86
N ASN A 36 -12.95 -20.85 72.74
CA ASN A 36 -12.40 -21.34 71.47
C ASN A 36 -13.48 -21.42 70.38
N LYS A 37 -14.69 -21.87 70.72
CA LYS A 37 -15.83 -21.90 69.80
C LYS A 37 -16.16 -20.50 69.28
N HIS A 38 -16.22 -19.50 70.17
CA HIS A 38 -16.46 -18.10 69.77
C HIS A 38 -15.34 -17.56 68.88
N GLN A 39 -14.06 -17.86 69.19
CA GLN A 39 -12.93 -17.48 68.35
C GLN A 39 -13.00 -18.12 66.96
N HIS A 40 -13.29 -19.42 66.89
CA HIS A 40 -13.45 -20.12 65.62
C HIS A 40 -14.60 -19.56 64.77
N VAL A 41 -15.74 -19.24 65.38
CA VAL A 41 -16.86 -18.61 64.66
C VAL A 41 -16.43 -17.27 64.05
N ARG A 42 -15.75 -16.41 64.81
CA ARG A 42 -15.24 -15.12 64.31
C ARG A 42 -14.22 -15.30 63.18
N SER A 43 -13.33 -16.29 63.29
CA SER A 43 -12.37 -16.60 62.22
C SER A 43 -13.07 -17.07 60.95
N ILE A 44 -14.10 -17.91 61.06
CA ILE A 44 -14.89 -18.38 59.91
C ILE A 44 -15.63 -17.21 59.25
N GLU A 45 -16.23 -16.32 60.04
CA GLU A 45 -16.90 -15.12 59.54
C GLU A 45 -15.92 -14.21 58.79
N SER A 46 -14.73 -13.95 59.36
CA SER A 46 -13.69 -13.16 58.71
C SER A 46 -13.21 -13.78 57.40
N ILE A 47 -13.04 -15.11 57.34
CA ILE A 47 -12.67 -15.81 56.10
C ILE A 47 -13.78 -15.67 55.05
N LYS A 48 -15.05 -15.82 55.43
CA LYS A 48 -16.19 -15.65 54.50
C LYS A 48 -16.30 -14.23 53.97
N GLU A 49 -16.02 -13.22 54.79
CA GLU A 49 -15.99 -11.84 54.33
C GLU A 49 -14.88 -11.61 53.30
N GLU A 50 -13.69 -12.18 53.54
CA GLU A 50 -12.57 -12.06 52.60
C GLU A 50 -12.83 -12.83 51.30
N GLU A 51 -13.41 -14.03 51.39
CA GLU A 51 -13.85 -14.81 50.23
C GLU A 51 -14.86 -14.01 49.37
N ASN A 52 -15.85 -13.38 50.01
CA ASN A 52 -16.82 -12.54 49.32
C ASN A 52 -16.18 -11.31 48.66
N LYS A 53 -15.18 -10.68 49.30
CA LYS A 53 -14.43 -9.56 48.70
C LYS A 53 -13.63 -10.02 47.48
N GLN A 54 -12.96 -11.17 47.58
CA GLN A 54 -12.20 -11.74 46.47
C GLN A 54 -13.12 -12.10 45.30
N GLN A 55 -14.29 -12.68 45.57
CA GLN A 55 -15.27 -13.02 44.55
C GLN A 55 -15.76 -11.79 43.77
N ARG A 56 -16.08 -10.70 44.47
CA ARG A 56 -16.44 -9.42 43.83
C ARG A 56 -15.31 -8.87 42.96
N ARG A 57 -14.06 -8.98 43.43
CA ARG A 57 -12.89 -8.54 42.66
C ARG A 57 -12.69 -9.38 41.39
N ILE A 58 -12.92 -10.69 41.47
CA ILE A 58 -12.88 -11.59 40.31
C ILE A 58 -13.93 -11.17 39.28
N GLU A 59 -15.16 -10.85 39.71
CA GLU A 59 -16.23 -10.40 38.82
C GLU A 59 -15.89 -9.07 38.13
N GLN A 60 -15.32 -8.11 38.87
CA GLN A 60 -14.85 -6.85 38.31
C GLN A 60 -13.76 -7.07 37.26
N LEU A 61 -12.74 -7.86 37.58
CA LEU A 61 -11.65 -8.17 36.64
C LEU A 61 -12.16 -8.89 35.39
N LYS A 62 -13.15 -9.79 35.52
CA LYS A 62 -13.78 -10.43 34.36
C LYS A 62 -14.44 -9.39 33.45
N SER A 63 -15.18 -8.44 34.01
CA SER A 63 -15.79 -7.36 33.21
C SER A 63 -14.76 -6.47 32.53
N GLU A 64 -13.64 -6.16 33.20
CA GLU A 64 -12.55 -5.36 32.62
C GLU A 64 -11.88 -6.11 31.46
N ILE A 65 -11.63 -7.41 31.62
CA ILE A 65 -11.08 -8.27 30.56
C ILE A 65 -12.02 -8.30 29.35
N GLU A 66 -13.32 -8.38 29.54
CA GLU A 66 -14.30 -8.40 28.46
C GLU A 66 -14.32 -7.08 27.67
N ILE A 67 -14.29 -5.94 28.39
CA ILE A 67 -14.20 -4.61 27.78
C ILE A 67 -12.90 -4.49 26.97
N LEU A 68 -11.76 -4.86 27.55
CA LEU A 68 -10.46 -4.81 26.88
C LEU A 68 -10.40 -5.72 25.66
N SER A 69 -10.98 -6.92 25.74
CA SER A 69 -11.05 -7.86 24.62
C SER A 69 -11.85 -7.27 23.45
N THR A 70 -12.99 -6.67 23.74
CA THR A 70 -13.83 -5.99 22.74
C THR A 70 -13.11 -4.80 22.10
N GLN A 71 -12.40 -4.00 22.91
CA GLN A 71 -11.57 -2.89 22.40
C GLN A 71 -10.44 -3.39 21.50
N PHE A 72 -9.79 -4.49 21.88
CA PHE A 72 -8.72 -5.09 21.10
C PHE A 72 -9.21 -5.60 19.74
N GLU A 73 -10.35 -6.28 19.70
CA GLU A 73 -10.97 -6.73 18.44
C GLU A 73 -11.34 -5.56 17.53
N ASN A 74 -11.91 -4.49 18.12
CA ASN A 74 -12.21 -3.27 17.40
C ASN A 74 -10.95 -2.63 16.79
N LEU A 75 -9.86 -2.52 17.56
CA LEU A 75 -8.58 -2.02 17.06
C LEU A 75 -8.00 -2.91 15.96
N ARG A 76 -8.06 -4.24 16.14
CA ARG A 76 -7.60 -5.21 15.14
C ARG A 76 -8.35 -5.05 13.81
N SER A 77 -9.68 -4.85 13.86
CA SER A 77 -10.48 -4.61 12.66
C SER A 77 -10.12 -3.29 11.97
N LYS A 78 -9.86 -2.22 12.73
CA LYS A 78 -9.40 -0.92 12.20
C LYS A 78 -8.03 -1.04 11.53
N CYS A 79 -7.09 -1.78 12.14
CA CYS A 79 -5.78 -2.06 11.53
C CYS A 79 -5.93 -2.80 10.20
N LYS A 80 -6.77 -3.84 10.14
CA LYS A 80 -7.03 -4.59 8.91
C LYS A 80 -7.62 -3.69 7.81
N LYS A 81 -8.59 -2.82 8.14
CA LYS A 81 -9.16 -1.85 7.20
C LYS A 81 -8.09 -0.89 6.65
N LYS A 82 -7.29 -0.28 7.53
CA LYS A 82 -6.18 0.61 7.12
C LYS A 82 -5.14 -0.10 6.25
N GLN A 83 -4.87 -1.37 6.52
CA GLN A 83 -3.95 -2.15 5.70
C GLN A 83 -4.51 -2.40 4.29
N ASN A 84 -5.81 -2.67 4.18
CA ASN A 84 -6.47 -2.80 2.88
C ASN A 84 -6.49 -1.46 2.12
N GLU A 85 -6.80 -0.35 2.79
CA GLU A 85 -6.72 1.00 2.21
C GLU A 85 -5.32 1.30 1.67
N LYS A 86 -4.27 0.95 2.43
CA LYS A 86 -2.88 1.07 2.00
C LYS A 86 -2.61 0.29 0.71
N TYR A 87 -3.07 -0.95 0.60
CA TYR A 87 -2.91 -1.73 -0.64
C TYR A 87 -3.66 -1.13 -1.83
N SER A 88 -4.89 -0.65 -1.62
CA SER A 88 -5.65 0.02 -2.67
C SER A 88 -4.96 1.30 -3.16
N LEU A 89 -4.41 2.10 -2.23
CA LEU A 89 -3.65 3.30 -2.58
C LEU A 89 -2.38 2.97 -3.36
N PHE A 90 -1.64 1.91 -2.98
CA PHE A 90 -0.48 1.49 -3.77
C PHE A 90 -0.86 1.07 -5.18
N LYS A 91 -1.94 0.31 -5.33
CA LYS A 91 -2.44 -0.08 -6.65
C LYS A 91 -2.78 1.15 -7.49
N PHE A 92 -3.47 2.13 -6.91
CA PHE A 92 -3.80 3.38 -7.59
C PHE A 92 -2.56 4.18 -7.99
N ILE A 93 -1.54 4.24 -7.12
CA ILE A 93 -0.26 4.89 -7.45
C ILE A 93 0.38 4.21 -8.66
N THR A 94 0.49 2.88 -8.65
CA THR A 94 1.08 2.13 -9.78
C THR A 94 0.30 2.32 -11.08
N GLU A 95 -1.03 2.32 -11.03
CA GLU A 95 -1.87 2.60 -12.21
C GLU A 95 -1.65 4.03 -12.72
N THR A 96 -1.49 5.00 -11.81
CA THR A 96 -1.23 6.40 -12.17
C THR A 96 0.17 6.58 -12.76
N GLU A 97 1.18 5.92 -12.20
CA GLU A 97 2.55 5.91 -12.74
C GLU A 97 2.56 5.35 -14.17
N GLN A 98 1.86 4.25 -14.41
CA GLN A 98 1.72 3.69 -15.76
C GLN A 98 1.04 4.68 -16.73
N GLN A 99 -0.03 5.36 -16.31
CA GLN A 99 -0.68 6.38 -17.15
C GLN A 99 0.24 7.56 -17.47
N ILE A 100 1.13 7.94 -16.55
CA ILE A 100 2.12 8.98 -16.78
C ILE A 100 3.12 8.51 -17.84
N ASP A 101 3.62 7.29 -17.75
CA ASP A 101 4.55 6.73 -18.73
C ASP A 101 3.91 6.66 -20.12
N GLU A 102 2.69 6.15 -20.24
CA GLU A 102 1.92 6.11 -21.50
C GLU A 102 1.70 7.53 -22.07
N THR A 103 1.44 8.52 -21.20
CA THR A 103 1.27 9.92 -21.61
C THR A 103 2.58 10.51 -22.12
N ASN A 104 3.71 10.23 -21.46
CA ASN A 104 5.03 10.70 -21.86
C ASN A 104 5.44 10.11 -23.21
N GLU A 105 5.20 8.83 -23.44
CA GLU A 105 5.40 8.20 -24.75
C GLU A 105 4.56 8.89 -25.83
N ARG A 106 3.29 9.19 -25.53
CA ARG A 106 2.41 9.89 -26.47
C ARG A 106 2.89 11.30 -26.78
N ILE A 107 3.40 12.04 -25.79
CA ILE A 107 4.00 13.36 -25.98
C ILE A 107 5.20 13.26 -26.92
N GLN A 108 6.09 12.29 -26.71
CA GLN A 108 7.28 12.12 -27.55
C GLN A 108 6.92 11.84 -29.01
N VAL A 109 5.89 11.02 -29.26
CA VAL A 109 5.37 10.79 -30.61
C VAL A 109 4.87 12.08 -31.23
N LEU A 110 4.07 12.85 -30.50
CA LEU A 110 3.52 14.13 -30.99
C LEU A 110 4.62 15.18 -31.23
N GLU A 111 5.68 15.21 -30.42
CA GLU A 111 6.83 16.10 -30.62
C GLU A 111 7.58 15.75 -31.91
N ASN A 112 7.77 14.47 -32.20
CA ASN A 112 8.37 14.02 -33.45
C ASN A 112 7.49 14.38 -34.65
N GLU A 113 6.18 14.11 -34.58
CA GLU A 113 5.23 14.49 -35.63
C GLU A 113 5.24 16.00 -35.87
N LYS A 114 5.24 16.82 -34.80
CA LYS A 114 5.35 18.27 -34.90
C LYS A 114 6.63 18.68 -35.62
N LYS A 115 7.77 18.10 -35.26
CA LYS A 115 9.06 18.40 -35.91
C LYS A 115 9.02 18.08 -37.41
N GLU A 116 8.45 16.94 -37.80
CA GLU A 116 8.26 16.60 -39.21
C GLU A 116 7.36 17.58 -39.95
N PHE A 117 6.29 18.06 -39.31
CA PHE A 117 5.43 19.09 -39.89
C PHE A 117 6.14 20.45 -40.01
N ASP A 118 6.88 20.87 -38.99
CA ASP A 118 7.68 22.10 -39.01
C ASP A 118 8.73 22.05 -40.14
N ASP A 119 9.39 20.90 -40.35
CA ASP A 119 10.33 20.69 -41.46
C ASP A 119 9.65 20.78 -42.83
N LYS A 120 8.45 20.20 -42.98
CA LYS A 120 7.64 20.29 -44.22
C LYS A 120 7.21 21.73 -44.49
N ILE A 121 6.76 22.45 -43.47
CA ILE A 121 6.36 23.86 -43.57
C ILE A 121 7.56 24.73 -43.95
N SER A 122 8.72 24.51 -43.31
CA SER A 122 9.94 25.27 -43.60
C SER A 122 10.35 25.14 -45.08
N LYS A 123 10.35 23.91 -45.62
CA LYS A 123 10.60 23.63 -47.04
C LYS A 123 9.58 24.29 -47.97
N ALA A 124 8.32 24.42 -47.56
CA ALA A 124 7.27 25.05 -48.36
C ALA A 124 7.35 26.58 -48.36
N ILE A 125 7.67 27.21 -47.22
CA ILE A 125 7.74 28.67 -47.06
C ILE A 125 9.04 29.25 -47.62
N HIS A 126 10.13 28.48 -47.57
CA HIS A 126 11.42 28.86 -48.15
C HIS A 126 11.78 27.89 -49.28
N PRO A 127 11.13 28.00 -50.46
CA PRO A 127 11.53 27.21 -51.60
C PRO A 127 13.01 27.45 -51.87
N THR A 128 13.78 26.38 -52.07
CA THR A 128 15.17 26.51 -52.48
C THR A 128 15.27 27.25 -53.81
N TYR A 129 16.44 27.84 -54.10
CA TYR A 129 16.71 28.46 -55.39
C TYR A 129 16.35 27.51 -56.55
N ASP A 130 16.64 26.23 -56.38
CA ASP A 130 16.30 25.17 -57.33
C ASP A 130 14.78 25.04 -57.55
N ALA A 131 13.96 25.14 -56.50
CA ALA A 131 12.51 25.09 -56.63
C ALA A 131 11.96 26.31 -57.39
N PHE A 132 12.52 27.51 -57.14
CA PHE A 132 12.20 28.70 -57.92
C PHE A 132 12.67 28.59 -59.37
N TYR A 133 13.87 28.07 -59.60
CA TYR A 133 14.44 27.87 -60.92
C TYR A 133 13.62 26.87 -61.74
N LEU A 134 13.27 25.71 -61.16
CA LEU A 134 12.39 24.73 -61.79
C LEU A 134 11.02 25.31 -62.12
N ALA A 135 10.44 26.13 -61.23
CA ALA A 135 9.18 26.80 -61.50
C ALA A 135 9.29 27.82 -62.66
N LEU A 136 10.40 28.56 -62.74
CA LEU A 136 10.69 29.47 -63.87
C LEU A 136 10.87 28.70 -65.18
N MET A 137 11.61 27.59 -65.17
CA MET A 137 11.81 26.73 -66.33
C MET A 137 10.49 26.12 -66.82
N LYS A 138 9.60 25.73 -65.91
CA LYS A 138 8.24 25.29 -66.26
C LYS A 138 7.45 26.38 -66.99
N CYS A 139 7.57 27.63 -66.57
CA CYS A 139 6.94 28.76 -67.26
C CYS A 139 7.49 28.99 -68.67
N THR A 140 8.75 28.62 -68.93
CA THR A 140 9.35 28.67 -70.29
C THR A 140 9.06 27.41 -71.11
N GLY A 141 8.25 26.49 -70.60
CA GLY A 141 7.87 25.25 -71.30
C GLY A 141 8.86 24.09 -71.11
N ILE A 142 9.78 24.20 -70.16
CA ILE A 142 10.79 23.18 -69.85
C ILE A 142 10.41 22.50 -68.53
N ASP A 143 10.24 21.19 -68.55
CA ASP A 143 9.89 20.38 -67.38
C ASP A 143 10.95 19.30 -67.15
N PHE A 144 11.51 19.26 -65.93
CA PHE A 144 12.48 18.25 -65.52
C PHE A 144 11.75 17.22 -64.64
N TYR A 145 11.92 15.93 -64.94
CA TYR A 145 11.29 14.86 -64.19
C TYR A 145 12.15 13.60 -64.17
N GLU A 146 12.00 12.78 -63.13
CA GLU A 146 12.63 11.48 -63.03
C GLU A 146 11.65 10.37 -63.45
N GLU A 147 12.13 9.43 -64.27
CA GLU A 147 11.40 8.24 -64.64
C GLU A 147 12.36 7.04 -64.65
N ASN A 148 12.02 5.97 -63.91
CA ASN A 148 12.85 4.75 -63.82
C ASN A 148 14.32 4.98 -63.40
N GLN A 149 14.56 5.89 -62.45
CA GLN A 149 15.89 6.30 -61.97
C GLN A 149 16.74 7.09 -62.98
N ASN A 150 16.17 7.47 -64.13
CA ASN A 150 16.83 8.37 -65.07
C ASN A 150 16.19 9.77 -65.04
N GLU A 151 17.01 10.80 -65.19
CA GLU A 151 16.58 12.19 -65.27
C GLU A 151 16.25 12.57 -66.72
N PHE A 152 15.08 13.17 -66.94
CA PHE A 152 14.64 13.62 -68.26
C PHE A 152 14.32 15.11 -68.27
N VAL A 153 14.53 15.75 -69.41
CA VAL A 153 14.01 17.09 -69.72
C VAL A 153 12.98 17.01 -70.83
N ARG A 154 11.83 17.64 -70.61
CA ARG A 154 10.77 17.81 -71.60
C ARG A 154 10.66 19.28 -71.98
N ILE A 155 10.68 19.57 -73.27
CA ILE A 155 10.62 20.93 -73.80
C ILE A 155 9.43 21.04 -74.73
N LYS A 156 8.46 21.89 -74.35
CA LYS A 156 7.32 22.24 -75.18
C LYS A 156 7.67 23.45 -76.05
N ASN A 157 7.98 23.21 -77.32
CA ASN A 157 8.25 24.28 -78.27
C ASN A 157 6.94 24.77 -78.90
N VAL A 158 6.57 26.02 -78.60
CA VAL A 158 5.30 26.60 -79.08
C VAL A 158 5.34 26.90 -80.58
N LYS A 159 6.49 27.28 -81.13
CA LYS A 159 6.63 27.60 -82.56
C LYS A 159 6.54 26.38 -83.46
N ARG A 160 7.11 25.27 -83.03
CA ARG A 160 7.11 23.97 -83.74
C ARG A 160 5.88 23.13 -83.40
N ASN A 161 5.09 23.55 -82.39
CA ASN A 161 3.91 22.85 -81.89
C ASN A 161 4.20 21.37 -81.55
N ASP A 162 5.33 21.13 -80.88
CA ASP A 162 5.81 19.80 -80.56
C ASP A 162 6.40 19.74 -79.14
N ILE A 163 6.55 18.51 -78.63
CA ILE A 163 7.11 18.24 -77.31
C ILE A 163 8.32 17.32 -77.48
N PHE A 164 9.50 17.85 -77.16
CA PHE A 164 10.74 17.10 -77.16
C PHE A 164 10.99 16.53 -75.77
N THR A 165 11.57 15.33 -75.68
CA THR A 165 11.95 14.69 -74.42
C THR A 165 13.34 14.09 -74.60
N PHE A 166 14.26 14.43 -73.70
CA PHE A 166 15.65 14.00 -73.75
C PHE A 166 16.07 13.37 -72.42
N ASN A 167 16.85 12.28 -72.48
CA ASN A 167 17.45 11.66 -71.30
C ASN A 167 18.72 12.43 -70.95
N LEU A 168 18.78 13.01 -69.76
CA LEU A 168 19.91 13.81 -69.29
C LEU A 168 21.09 12.95 -68.86
N ASP A 169 20.85 11.72 -68.38
CA ASP A 169 21.92 10.81 -67.96
C ASP A 169 22.75 10.25 -69.11
N GLU A 170 22.23 10.36 -70.34
CA GLU A 170 22.91 9.94 -71.57
C GLU A 170 23.70 11.08 -72.23
N MET A 171 23.70 12.28 -71.66
CA MET A 171 24.31 13.48 -72.24
C MET A 171 25.31 14.13 -71.27
N GLU A 172 26.41 14.68 -71.80
CA GLU A 172 27.26 15.56 -70.98
C GLU A 172 26.54 16.89 -70.71
N LEU A 173 26.82 17.52 -69.56
CA LEU A 173 26.13 18.74 -69.12
C LEU A 173 26.13 19.86 -70.18
N SER A 174 27.24 20.05 -70.90
CA SER A 174 27.32 21.06 -71.97
C SER A 174 26.44 20.71 -73.18
N GLU A 175 26.31 19.44 -73.50
CA GLU A 175 25.47 18.95 -74.60
C GLU A 175 23.99 19.06 -74.25
N ALA A 176 23.63 18.72 -73.01
CA ALA A 176 22.28 18.91 -72.48
C ALA A 176 21.87 20.39 -72.51
N ILE A 177 22.75 21.32 -72.06
CA ILE A 177 22.49 22.76 -72.09
C ILE A 177 22.24 23.26 -73.51
N ASN A 178 23.10 22.90 -74.48
CA ASN A 178 22.93 23.33 -75.87
C ASN A 178 21.64 22.76 -76.48
N THR A 179 21.36 21.47 -76.25
CA THR A 179 20.14 20.81 -76.72
C THR A 179 18.90 21.50 -76.18
N ILE A 180 18.91 21.90 -74.90
CA ILE A 180 17.82 22.63 -74.28
C ILE A 180 17.63 23.99 -74.97
N TRP A 181 18.69 24.77 -75.14
CA TRP A 181 18.61 26.10 -75.78
C TRP A 181 18.14 26.05 -77.24
N ASP A 182 18.56 25.04 -78.01
CA ASP A 182 18.17 24.87 -79.40
C ASP A 182 16.66 24.58 -79.58
N HIS A 183 15.97 24.15 -78.52
CA HIS A 183 14.57 23.72 -78.57
C HIS A 183 13.62 24.65 -77.80
N ILE A 184 14.11 25.71 -77.15
CA ILE A 184 13.28 26.68 -76.37
C ILE A 184 12.61 27.77 -77.23
N GLU A 185 12.96 27.91 -78.51
CA GLU A 185 12.49 29.03 -79.36
C GLU A 185 10.98 29.25 -79.46
#